data_AF-A0A9P4MZG3-F1
#
_entry.id   AF-A0A9P4MZG3-F1
#
_cell.length_a   1.000
_cell.length_b   1.000
_cell.length_c   1.000
_cell.angle_alpha   90.00
_cell.angle_beta   90.00
_cell.angle_gamma   90.00
#
_symmetry.space_group_name_H-M   'P 1'
#
loop_
_entity.id
_entity.type
_entity.pdbx_description
1 polymer ?
#
loop_
_entity_poly.entity_id
_entity_poly.type
_entity_poly.pdbx_seq_one_letter_code
_entity_poly.pdbx_strand_id
1 'polypeptide(L)'
;MSPAAILTTAPAPTNSSRISPMSSTKPVITPSSVLPAAPSDTVPAWVKPDLTRLLRVEHLPGAFASRSVSLVDLPAGAIFARITSPTPAACAYSSVQASRDLHIELNCDLVYINHSCRPTLVFDMTRWEVRVCPDLEGGLKVGDELTFFYPSTEWDMAQPFDCRCQQTDCRGTISGAKDMPLAVIRKYWLNPHIEELLQETHPVNGMATA
;
A
#
# COMPACT_ATOMS: atom_id res chain seq x y z
N MET A 1 -16.27 27.84 15.14
CA MET A 1 -16.69 27.90 16.56
C MET A 1 -16.41 26.55 17.17
N SER A 2 -15.45 26.48 18.07
CA SER A 2 -15.00 25.24 18.73
C SER A 2 -15.64 25.12 20.12
N PRO A 3 -16.06 23.94 20.58
CA PRO A 3 -16.21 23.65 22.01
C PRO A 3 -14.98 22.83 22.47
N ALA A 4 -14.10 23.36 23.33
CA ALA A 4 -14.23 23.50 24.79
C ALA A 4 -14.10 22.16 25.54
N ALA A 5 -12.90 21.96 26.10
CA ALA A 5 -12.49 20.86 26.95
C ALA A 5 -13.11 20.93 28.36
N ILE A 6 -13.34 19.76 28.97
CA ILE A 6 -13.72 19.63 30.38
C ILE A 6 -12.57 18.91 31.12
N LEU A 7 -11.98 19.62 32.08
CA LEU A 7 -11.02 19.13 33.06
C LEU A 7 -11.79 18.61 34.29
N THR A 8 -11.42 17.43 34.77
CA THR A 8 -11.72 17.00 36.15
C THR A 8 -10.47 16.35 36.75
N THR A 9 -10.06 16.86 37.92
CA THR A 9 -8.92 16.42 38.71
C THR A 9 -9.37 15.82 40.05
N ALA A 10 -8.45 15.02 40.62
CA ALA A 10 -8.28 14.59 42.02
C ALA A 10 -8.67 13.11 42.33
N PRO A 11 -8.09 12.49 43.38
CA PRO A 11 -6.67 12.43 43.79
C PRO A 11 -6.20 10.98 44.08
N ALA A 12 -4.89 10.81 44.34
CA ALA A 12 -4.26 9.55 44.76
C ALA A 12 -4.31 9.31 46.29
N PRO A 13 -4.19 8.05 46.74
CA PRO A 13 -3.37 7.78 47.92
C PRO A 13 -2.52 6.48 47.89
N THR A 14 -1.22 6.68 48.16
CA THR A 14 -0.31 5.99 49.11
C THR A 14 -0.20 4.45 49.23
N ASN A 15 0.98 3.97 48.80
CA ASN A 15 2.00 3.12 49.48
C ASN A 15 1.62 2.17 50.64
N SER A 16 2.00 0.89 50.47
CA SER A 16 2.66 0.09 51.53
C SER A 16 3.47 -1.10 51.00
N SER A 17 4.79 -1.03 51.24
CA SER A 17 5.76 -2.10 51.60
C SER A 17 5.88 -3.44 50.84
N ARG A 18 7.02 -3.55 50.13
CA ARG A 18 7.97 -4.65 49.89
C ARG A 18 7.68 -6.03 50.53
N ILE A 19 7.92 -7.09 49.74
CA ILE A 19 8.81 -8.23 50.05
C ILE A 19 9.32 -8.81 48.71
N SER A 20 10.63 -9.03 48.60
CA SER A 20 11.30 -9.77 47.52
C SER A 20 11.87 -11.07 48.09
N PRO A 21 11.91 -12.16 47.32
CA PRO A 21 12.94 -13.18 47.49
C PRO A 21 13.77 -13.36 46.20
N MET A 22 15.09 -13.36 46.35
CA MET A 22 16.05 -13.85 45.36
C MET A 22 16.21 -15.37 45.49
N SER A 23 16.36 -16.09 44.37
CA SER A 23 17.33 -17.19 44.14
C SER A 23 17.05 -17.78 42.74
N SER A 24 17.88 -17.53 41.73
CA SER A 24 19.09 -18.28 41.33
C SER A 24 18.84 -19.26 40.17
N THR A 25 19.75 -19.21 39.19
CA THR A 25 20.12 -20.26 38.21
C THR A 25 19.44 -20.31 36.82
N LYS A 26 20.19 -19.75 35.85
CA LYS A 26 20.44 -20.15 34.44
C LYS A 26 19.48 -19.74 33.30
N PRO A 27 20.04 -19.27 32.15
CA PRO A 27 19.27 -18.98 30.94
C PRO A 27 19.01 -20.29 30.17
N VAL A 28 17.77 -20.49 29.73
CA VAL A 28 17.43 -21.61 28.85
C VAL A 28 16.59 -21.08 27.69
N ILE A 29 17.09 -21.36 26.51
CA ILE A 29 16.54 -21.11 25.18
C ILE A 29 15.18 -21.82 25.04
N THR A 30 14.31 -21.18 24.26
CA THR A 30 12.93 -21.51 23.87
C THR A 30 12.64 -22.98 23.54
N PRO A 31 11.35 -23.38 23.66
CA PRO A 31 10.67 -23.85 22.44
C PRO A 31 9.30 -23.19 22.22
N SER A 32 9.05 -22.84 20.95
CA SER A 32 7.73 -22.52 20.39
C SER A 32 6.75 -23.65 20.67
N SER A 33 5.85 -23.50 21.65
CA SER A 33 4.76 -24.46 21.87
C SER A 33 3.78 -23.98 22.95
N VAL A 34 3.09 -22.86 22.76
CA VAL A 34 1.72 -22.69 23.30
C VAL A 34 0.99 -21.67 22.41
N LEU A 35 0.20 -22.15 21.46
CA LEU A 35 -0.89 -21.35 20.91
C LEU A 35 -2.08 -21.46 21.87
N PRO A 36 -2.72 -20.36 22.32
CA PRO A 36 -3.97 -20.44 23.05
C PRO A 36 -5.08 -21.04 22.17
N ALA A 37 -5.86 -21.95 22.74
CA ALA A 37 -7.06 -22.47 22.12
C ALA A 37 -8.18 -21.42 22.18
N ALA A 38 -8.43 -20.77 21.06
CA ALA A 38 -9.70 -20.12 20.73
C ALA A 38 -10.09 -20.57 19.32
N PRO A 39 -11.38 -20.82 19.01
CA PRO A 39 -11.81 -20.97 17.64
C PRO A 39 -11.60 -19.62 16.96
N SER A 40 -10.54 -19.55 16.16
CA SER A 40 -10.21 -18.41 15.35
C SER A 40 -11.13 -18.45 14.12
N ASP A 41 -12.20 -17.66 14.14
CA ASP A 41 -12.99 -17.32 12.95
C ASP A 41 -12.18 -16.52 11.90
N THR A 42 -10.88 -16.30 12.15
CA THR A 42 -9.98 -15.65 11.22
C THR A 42 -9.31 -16.70 10.35
N VAL A 43 -9.87 -16.85 9.17
CA VAL A 43 -9.22 -17.47 8.03
C VAL A 43 -7.82 -16.83 7.85
N PRO A 44 -6.72 -17.61 7.78
CA PRO A 44 -5.38 -17.07 7.55
C PRO A 44 -5.31 -16.25 6.26
N ALA A 45 -4.57 -15.13 6.26
CA ALA A 45 -4.47 -14.18 5.15
C ALA A 45 -3.90 -14.74 3.81
N TRP A 46 -3.57 -16.03 3.74
CA TRP A 46 -3.18 -16.74 2.52
C TRP A 46 -4.33 -17.51 1.86
N VAL A 47 -5.45 -17.70 2.56
CA VAL A 47 -6.69 -18.14 1.93
C VAL A 47 -7.21 -16.93 1.18
N LYS A 48 -7.15 -17.01 -0.15
CA LYS A 48 -7.71 -16.07 -1.15
C LYS A 48 -8.33 -14.84 -0.48
N PRO A 49 -7.63 -13.69 -0.41
CA PRO A 49 -8.08 -12.57 0.40
C PRO A 49 -9.52 -12.28 0.00
N ASP A 50 -10.42 -12.40 0.97
CA ASP A 50 -11.81 -12.05 0.77
C ASP A 50 -11.86 -10.53 0.63
N LEU A 51 -11.63 -10.06 -0.60
CA LEU A 51 -11.57 -8.64 -0.93
C LEU A 51 -12.89 -7.96 -0.53
N THR A 52 -14.00 -8.68 -0.45
CA THR A 52 -15.30 -8.14 -0.01
C THR A 52 -15.29 -7.66 1.44
N ARG A 53 -14.32 -8.11 2.26
CA ARG A 53 -14.09 -7.61 3.63
C ARG A 53 -13.09 -6.46 3.70
N LEU A 54 -12.33 -6.23 2.63
CA LEU A 54 -11.24 -5.23 2.58
C LEU A 54 -11.66 -3.99 1.81
N LEU A 55 -12.42 -4.14 0.73
CA LEU A 55 -12.86 -3.07 -0.14
C LEU A 55 -14.28 -3.26 -0.64
N ARG A 56 -14.89 -2.14 -0.99
CA ARG A 56 -16.12 -2.10 -1.79
C ARG A 56 -15.84 -1.32 -3.07
N VAL A 57 -16.29 -1.86 -4.20
CA VAL A 57 -16.30 -1.13 -5.48
C VAL A 57 -17.60 -0.33 -5.56
N GLU A 58 -17.49 0.96 -5.81
CA GLU A 58 -18.60 1.86 -6.08
C GLU A 58 -18.65 2.14 -7.58
N HIS A 59 -19.71 1.70 -8.26
CA HIS A 59 -19.93 1.97 -9.68
C HIS A 59 -20.73 3.26 -9.85
N LEU A 60 -20.04 4.37 -10.12
CA LEU A 60 -20.68 5.66 -10.33
C LEU A 60 -21.09 5.84 -11.80
N PRO A 61 -22.10 6.68 -12.09
CA PRO A 61 -22.47 7.00 -13.46
C PRO A 61 -21.33 7.69 -14.22
N GLY A 62 -21.11 7.27 -15.48
CA GLY A 62 -20.10 7.86 -16.37
C GLY A 62 -18.99 6.88 -16.75
N ALA A 63 -18.17 7.26 -17.73
CA ALA A 63 -17.01 6.46 -18.13
C ALA A 63 -15.89 6.57 -17.08
N PHE A 64 -15.28 5.43 -16.73
CA PHE A 64 -14.17 5.34 -15.76
C PHE A 64 -14.50 5.97 -14.39
N ALA A 65 -15.76 5.88 -13.97
CA ALA A 65 -16.25 6.49 -12.74
C ALA A 65 -16.32 5.50 -11.55
N SER A 66 -16.01 4.22 -11.78
CA SER A 66 -15.88 3.25 -10.68
C SER A 66 -14.72 3.63 -9.76
N ARG A 67 -14.87 3.39 -8.46
CA ARG A 67 -13.77 3.55 -7.48
C ARG A 67 -13.81 2.47 -6.41
N SER A 68 -12.65 2.18 -5.83
CA SER A 68 -12.54 1.27 -4.69
C SER A 68 -12.44 2.06 -3.38
N VAL A 69 -13.18 1.62 -2.35
CA VAL A 69 -13.23 2.25 -1.03
C VAL A 69 -12.83 1.25 0.04
N SER A 70 -11.98 1.66 0.99
CA SER A 70 -11.54 0.82 2.10
C SER A 70 -12.68 0.47 3.04
N LEU A 71 -12.73 -0.79 3.48
CA LEU A 71 -13.62 -1.28 4.54
C LEU A 71 -12.88 -1.54 5.86
N VAL A 72 -11.58 -1.24 5.91
CA VAL A 72 -10.73 -1.52 7.07
C VAL A 72 -9.83 -0.32 7.42
N ASP A 73 -9.46 -0.25 8.69
CA ASP A 73 -8.35 0.60 9.15
C ASP A 73 -7.05 -0.22 9.13
N LEU A 74 -5.98 0.35 8.59
CA LEU A 74 -4.66 -0.28 8.58
C LEU A 74 -3.55 0.76 8.77
N PRO A 75 -2.50 0.46 9.56
CA PRO A 75 -1.38 1.39 9.69
C PRO A 75 -0.59 1.50 8.38
N ALA A 76 0.14 2.61 8.23
CA ALA A 76 1.06 2.81 7.10
C ALA A 76 2.02 1.61 6.94
N GLY A 77 2.25 1.21 5.68
CA GLY A 77 3.09 0.06 5.35
C GLY A 77 2.48 -1.32 5.64
N ALA A 78 1.28 -1.44 6.23
CA ALA A 78 0.63 -2.74 6.41
C ALA A 78 0.27 -3.41 5.07
N ILE A 79 0.18 -4.74 5.05
CA ILE A 79 -0.36 -5.46 3.89
C ILE A 79 -1.87 -5.21 3.85
N PHE A 80 -2.35 -4.66 2.73
CA PHE A 80 -3.77 -4.52 2.45
C PHE A 80 -4.31 -5.83 1.84
N ALA A 81 -3.68 -6.33 0.78
CA ALA A 81 -4.07 -7.58 0.12
C ALA A 81 -2.85 -8.27 -0.51
N ARG A 82 -2.96 -9.57 -0.81
CA ARG A 82 -1.99 -10.32 -1.63
C ARG A 82 -2.56 -10.50 -3.04
N ILE A 83 -1.68 -10.46 -4.04
CA ILE A 83 -2.02 -10.73 -5.45
C ILE A 83 -1.79 -12.22 -5.69
N THR A 84 -2.86 -13.03 -5.66
CA THR A 84 -2.76 -14.50 -5.57
C THR A 84 -3.10 -15.26 -6.84
N SER A 85 -3.73 -14.62 -7.82
CA SER A 85 -4.16 -15.28 -9.07
C SER A 85 -3.99 -14.42 -10.33
N PRO A 86 -2.86 -13.69 -10.47
CA PRO A 86 -2.63 -12.92 -11.68
C PRO A 86 -2.38 -13.86 -12.87
N THR A 87 -2.72 -13.41 -14.07
CA THR A 87 -2.38 -14.09 -15.32
C THR A 87 -1.60 -13.16 -16.23
N PRO A 88 -0.58 -13.65 -16.97
CA PRO A 88 0.10 -12.84 -17.97
C PRO A 88 -0.89 -12.24 -18.98
N ALA A 89 -0.61 -11.01 -19.41
CA ALA A 89 -1.48 -10.25 -20.29
C ALA A 89 -0.67 -9.37 -21.25
N ALA A 90 -1.32 -8.91 -22.31
CA ALA A 90 -0.79 -7.81 -23.11
C ALA A 90 -0.90 -6.49 -22.33
N CYS A 91 -0.08 -5.51 -22.69
CA CYS A 91 -0.22 -4.15 -22.17
C CYS A 91 -1.59 -3.59 -22.60
N ALA A 92 -2.41 -3.22 -21.63
CA ALA A 92 -3.79 -2.79 -21.79
C ALA A 92 -4.18 -1.87 -20.63
N TYR A 93 -5.31 -1.17 -20.74
CA TYR A 93 -5.76 -0.23 -19.70
C TYR A 93 -6.04 -0.91 -18.34
N SER A 94 -6.37 -2.21 -18.36
CA SER A 94 -6.68 -3.02 -17.18
C SER A 94 -5.47 -3.77 -16.61
N SER A 95 -4.39 -3.88 -17.37
CA SER A 95 -3.23 -4.66 -16.96
C SER A 95 -2.26 -3.83 -16.12
N VAL A 96 -1.46 -4.52 -15.31
CA VAL A 96 -0.41 -3.92 -14.47
C VAL A 96 0.94 -4.48 -14.89
N GLN A 97 1.92 -3.62 -15.10
CA GLN A 97 3.30 -4.02 -15.35
C GLN A 97 3.95 -4.52 -14.06
N ALA A 98 4.24 -5.82 -14.01
CA ALA A 98 4.82 -6.51 -12.85
C ALA A 98 6.35 -6.66 -12.92
N SER A 99 6.92 -6.57 -14.13
CA SER A 99 8.37 -6.49 -14.36
C SER A 99 8.62 -5.81 -15.70
N ARG A 100 9.90 -5.69 -16.11
CA ARG A 100 10.29 -5.08 -17.39
C ARG A 100 9.44 -5.57 -18.57
N ASP A 101 9.29 -6.89 -18.69
CA ASP A 101 8.70 -7.55 -19.86
C ASP A 101 7.40 -8.31 -19.54
N LEU A 102 6.79 -8.05 -18.37
CA LEU A 102 5.59 -8.74 -17.91
C LEU A 102 4.48 -7.76 -17.54
N HIS A 103 3.36 -7.86 -18.23
CA HIS A 103 2.07 -7.35 -17.78
C HIS A 103 1.19 -8.49 -17.27
N ILE A 104 0.33 -8.17 -16.30
CA ILE A 104 -0.63 -9.10 -15.72
C ILE A 104 -2.04 -8.52 -15.69
N GLU A 105 -3.04 -9.41 -15.79
CA GLU A 105 -4.39 -9.13 -15.30
C GLU A 105 -4.50 -9.56 -13.84
N LEU A 106 -5.07 -8.71 -12.99
CA LEU A 106 -5.24 -8.97 -11.56
C LEU A 106 -6.33 -10.01 -11.27
N ASN A 107 -7.28 -10.19 -12.19
CA ASN A 107 -8.41 -11.13 -12.09
C ASN A 107 -9.27 -10.97 -10.81
N CYS A 108 -9.30 -9.77 -10.24
CA CYS A 108 -10.06 -9.45 -9.03
C CYS A 108 -10.31 -7.94 -8.91
N ASP A 109 -11.10 -7.54 -7.90
CA ASP A 109 -11.57 -6.16 -7.72
C ASP A 109 -10.46 -5.12 -7.46
N LEU A 110 -9.21 -5.56 -7.24
CA LEU A 110 -8.06 -4.67 -7.20
C LEU A 110 -7.89 -3.86 -8.50
N VAL A 111 -8.44 -4.33 -9.63
CA VAL A 111 -8.46 -3.62 -10.91
C VAL A 111 -9.19 -2.27 -10.87
N TYR A 112 -10.08 -2.05 -9.88
CA TYR A 112 -10.82 -0.81 -9.72
C TYR A 112 -10.11 0.24 -8.83
N ILE A 113 -8.88 -0.05 -8.37
CA ILE A 113 -8.08 0.91 -7.61
C ILE A 113 -7.53 1.97 -8.56
N ASN A 114 -7.99 3.20 -8.41
CA ASN A 114 -7.69 4.30 -9.32
C ASN A 114 -6.31 4.94 -9.06
N HIS A 115 -5.91 5.82 -9.98
CA HIS A 115 -4.71 6.62 -9.81
C HIS A 115 -4.91 7.77 -8.80
N SER A 116 -3.88 8.03 -7.99
CA SER A 116 -3.71 9.32 -7.31
C SER A 116 -2.24 9.76 -7.28
N CYS A 117 -2.01 11.07 -7.40
CA CYS A 117 -0.69 11.68 -7.21
C CYS A 117 -0.27 11.75 -5.72
N ARG A 118 -1.19 11.46 -4.80
CA ARG A 118 -0.94 11.19 -3.37
C ARG A 118 -1.68 9.90 -3.01
N PRO A 119 -1.06 8.73 -3.25
CA PRO A 119 -1.75 7.45 -3.18
C PRO A 119 -2.00 6.98 -1.75
N THR A 120 -3.01 6.16 -1.55
CA THR A 120 -3.27 5.48 -0.26
C THR A 120 -2.61 4.10 -0.20
N LEU A 121 -2.30 3.51 -1.35
CA LEU A 121 -1.71 2.18 -1.49
C LEU A 121 -0.46 2.20 -2.40
N VAL A 122 0.37 1.18 -2.26
CA VAL A 122 1.45 0.83 -3.20
C VAL A 122 1.28 -0.61 -3.67
N PHE A 123 1.58 -0.84 -4.94
CA PHE A 123 1.57 -2.18 -5.55
C PHE A 123 3.01 -2.69 -5.60
N ASP A 124 3.35 -3.56 -4.65
CA ASP A 124 4.67 -4.19 -4.54
C ASP A 124 4.70 -5.47 -5.38
N MET A 125 5.21 -5.35 -6.60
CA MET A 125 5.25 -6.43 -7.60
C MET A 125 6.38 -7.42 -7.32
N THR A 126 7.40 -7.02 -6.58
CA THR A 126 8.43 -7.94 -6.09
C THR A 126 7.86 -8.93 -5.08
N ARG A 127 6.95 -8.46 -4.21
CA ARG A 127 6.37 -9.27 -3.13
C ARG A 127 4.97 -9.79 -3.43
N TRP A 128 4.40 -9.39 -4.57
CA TRP A 128 3.01 -9.69 -4.96
C TRP A 128 2.01 -9.25 -3.87
N GLU A 129 2.21 -8.04 -3.35
CA GLU A 129 1.45 -7.47 -2.24
C GLU A 129 0.94 -6.08 -2.60
N VAL A 130 -0.31 -5.78 -2.24
CA VAL A 130 -0.81 -4.41 -2.14
C VAL A 130 -0.66 -3.98 -0.70
N ARG A 131 0.01 -2.85 -0.46
CA ARG A 131 0.34 -2.36 0.88
C ARG A 131 -0.17 -0.94 1.07
N VAL A 132 -0.51 -0.58 2.30
CA VAL A 132 -0.79 0.82 2.64
C VAL A 132 0.47 1.63 2.36
N CYS A 133 0.34 2.77 1.67
CA CYS A 133 1.47 3.63 1.34
C CYS A 133 2.24 3.99 2.63
N PRO A 134 3.56 3.77 2.68
CA PRO A 134 4.36 4.09 3.87
C PRO A 134 4.28 5.57 4.28
N ASP A 135 4.07 6.46 3.31
CA ASP A 135 3.97 7.91 3.53
C ASP A 135 2.56 8.38 3.91
N LEU A 136 1.58 7.46 3.99
CA LEU A 136 0.22 7.80 4.41
C LEU A 136 0.16 7.98 5.93
N GLU A 137 0.40 9.21 6.38
CA GLU A 137 0.31 9.58 7.79
C GLU A 137 -1.07 9.20 8.38
N GLY A 138 -1.05 8.55 9.55
CA GLY A 138 -2.26 8.04 10.19
C GLY A 138 -2.76 6.69 9.66
N GLY A 139 -2.18 6.19 8.57
CA GLY A 139 -2.58 4.96 7.91
C GLY A 139 -3.88 5.08 7.12
N LEU A 140 -4.30 3.96 6.52
CA LEU A 140 -5.54 3.83 5.79
C LEU A 140 -6.73 3.78 6.76
N LYS A 141 -7.83 4.45 6.43
CA LYS A 141 -9.08 4.44 7.19
C LYS A 141 -10.23 3.84 6.41
N VAL A 142 -11.21 3.31 7.13
CA VAL A 142 -12.52 2.95 6.56
C VAL A 142 -13.12 4.16 5.85
N GLY A 143 -13.57 3.96 4.62
CA GLY A 143 -14.16 5.02 3.79
C GLY A 143 -13.14 5.79 2.94
N ASP A 144 -11.84 5.61 3.15
CA ASP A 144 -10.82 6.19 2.27
C ASP A 144 -10.91 5.56 0.88
N GLU A 145 -10.71 6.40 -0.15
CA GLU A 145 -10.56 5.89 -1.51
C GLU A 145 -9.22 5.15 -1.65
N LEU A 146 -9.27 3.94 -2.21
CA LEU A 146 -8.10 3.13 -2.51
C LEU A 146 -7.52 3.62 -3.84
N THR A 147 -6.31 4.15 -3.78
CA THR A 147 -5.60 4.67 -4.94
C THR A 147 -4.13 4.29 -4.90
N PHE A 148 -3.51 4.15 -6.07
CA PHE A 148 -2.06 4.00 -6.18
C PHE A 148 -1.48 4.91 -7.26
N PHE A 149 -0.17 5.10 -7.24
CA PHE A 149 0.51 5.93 -8.23
C PHE A 149 0.87 5.08 -9.45
N TYR A 150 0.08 5.12 -10.53
CA TYR A 150 0.28 4.24 -11.70
C TYR A 150 1.72 4.22 -12.24
N PRO A 151 2.45 5.36 -12.37
CA PRO A 151 3.85 5.32 -12.81
C PRO A 151 4.83 4.57 -11.88
N SER A 152 4.38 4.13 -10.69
CA SER A 152 5.15 3.22 -9.83
C SER A 152 5.24 1.79 -10.36
N THR A 153 4.32 1.39 -11.24
CA THR A 153 4.31 0.09 -11.93
C THR A 153 4.51 0.28 -13.43
N GLU A 154 3.89 1.30 -14.03
CA GLU A 154 3.82 1.48 -15.48
C GLU A 154 4.95 2.36 -16.03
N TRP A 155 5.80 1.79 -16.88
CA TRP A 155 6.81 2.53 -17.62
C TRP A 155 6.18 3.43 -18.69
N ASP A 156 5.27 2.85 -19.46
CA ASP A 156 4.51 3.49 -20.53
C ASP A 156 3.04 3.07 -20.41
N MET A 157 2.16 4.04 -20.20
CA MET A 157 0.73 3.75 -20.08
C MET A 157 0.15 3.35 -21.44
N ALA A 158 -0.55 2.22 -21.51
CA ALA A 158 -1.31 1.83 -22.70
C ALA A 158 -2.29 2.93 -23.16
N GLN A 159 -2.84 3.68 -22.19
CA GLN A 159 -3.76 4.78 -22.42
C GLN A 159 -3.45 5.92 -21.44
N PRO A 160 -2.71 6.96 -21.87
CA PRO A 160 -2.53 8.17 -21.08
C PRO A 160 -3.85 8.88 -20.78
N PHE A 161 -3.95 9.58 -19.65
CA PHE A 161 -5.17 10.26 -19.22
C PHE A 161 -4.90 11.53 -18.40
N ASP A 162 -5.86 12.44 -18.36
CA ASP A 162 -5.83 13.62 -17.49
C ASP A 162 -6.24 13.24 -16.06
N CYS A 163 -5.33 13.44 -15.11
CA CYS A 163 -5.56 13.08 -13.71
C CYS A 163 -6.65 13.94 -13.05
N ARG A 164 -7.56 13.27 -12.34
CA ARG A 164 -8.68 13.90 -11.62
C ARG A 164 -8.58 13.71 -10.09
N CYS A 165 -7.38 13.41 -9.57
CA CYS A 165 -7.18 13.10 -8.14
C CYS A 165 -7.33 14.32 -7.21
N GLN A 166 -7.38 15.54 -7.76
CA GLN A 166 -7.59 16.81 -7.04
C GLN A 166 -6.57 17.10 -5.91
N GLN A 167 -5.43 16.40 -5.89
CA GLN A 167 -4.36 16.69 -4.94
C GLN A 167 -3.65 17.99 -5.29
N THR A 168 -3.14 18.72 -4.29
CA THR A 168 -2.44 20.00 -4.51
C THR A 168 -1.22 19.86 -5.41
N ASP A 169 -0.53 18.72 -5.33
CA ASP A 169 0.67 18.42 -6.13
C ASP A 169 0.35 17.47 -7.30
N CYS A 170 -0.86 17.56 -7.85
CA CYS A 170 -1.30 16.77 -9.00
C CYS A 170 -0.35 16.95 -10.19
N ARG A 171 -0.09 15.86 -10.92
CA ARG A 171 0.82 15.83 -12.07
C ARG A 171 0.14 16.16 -13.40
N GLY A 172 -1.16 16.43 -13.41
CA GLY A 172 -1.90 16.68 -14.63
C GLY A 172 -2.05 15.39 -15.43
N THR A 173 -1.48 15.32 -16.62
CA THR A 173 -1.56 14.12 -17.47
C THR A 173 -0.64 13.00 -16.96
N ILE A 174 -1.14 11.78 -16.93
CA ILE A 174 -0.40 10.56 -16.55
C ILE A 174 -0.18 9.71 -17.80
N SER A 175 1.08 9.54 -18.21
CA SER A 175 1.48 8.74 -19.39
C SER A 175 2.44 7.60 -19.08
N GLY A 176 2.80 7.39 -17.80
CA GLY A 176 3.78 6.39 -17.37
C GLY A 176 5.06 7.03 -16.84
N ALA A 177 5.95 6.20 -16.30
CA ALA A 177 7.19 6.66 -15.67
C ALA A 177 8.17 7.34 -16.64
N LYS A 178 8.21 6.88 -17.90
CA LYS A 178 9.21 7.29 -18.90
C LYS A 178 9.21 8.79 -19.20
N ASP A 179 8.05 9.44 -19.10
CA ASP A 179 7.87 10.84 -19.48
C ASP A 179 7.93 11.80 -18.27
N MET A 180 8.07 11.27 -17.06
CA MET A 180 8.07 12.08 -15.84
C MET A 180 9.47 12.64 -15.54
N PRO A 181 9.59 13.91 -15.11
CA PRO A 181 10.88 14.45 -14.67
C PRO A 181 11.47 13.63 -13.52
N LEU A 182 12.76 13.28 -13.61
CA LEU A 182 13.46 12.49 -12.58
C LEU A 182 13.31 13.05 -11.16
N ALA A 183 13.42 14.38 -11.02
CA ALA A 183 13.28 15.06 -9.73
C ALA A 183 11.87 14.94 -9.13
N VAL A 184 10.87 14.61 -9.94
CA VAL A 184 9.48 14.39 -9.52
C VAL A 184 9.25 12.92 -9.22
N ILE A 185 9.56 12.01 -10.14
CA ILE A 185 9.23 10.58 -9.99
C ILE A 185 10.00 9.92 -8.83
N ARG A 186 11.24 10.37 -8.55
CA ARG A 186 12.04 9.87 -7.41
C ARG A 186 11.50 10.25 -6.03
N LYS A 187 10.43 11.05 -5.97
CA LYS A 187 9.72 11.34 -4.71
C LYS A 187 8.67 10.29 -4.37
N TYR A 188 8.38 9.37 -5.29
CA TYR A 188 7.40 8.31 -5.12
C TYR A 188 8.08 7.01 -4.76
N TRP A 189 7.33 6.11 -4.13
CA TRP A 189 7.69 4.70 -4.08
C TRP A 189 7.55 4.10 -5.49
N LEU A 190 8.58 3.38 -5.94
CA LEU A 190 8.65 2.77 -7.28
C LEU A 190 8.96 1.28 -7.15
N ASN A 191 8.44 0.47 -8.08
CA ASN A 191 8.89 -0.90 -8.21
C ASN A 191 10.32 -0.94 -8.79
N PRO A 192 11.12 -1.98 -8.47
CA PRO A 192 12.49 -2.10 -8.97
C PRO A 192 12.62 -2.02 -10.49
N HIS A 193 11.69 -2.60 -11.25
CA HIS A 193 11.75 -2.54 -12.72
C HIS A 193 11.60 -1.12 -13.27
N ILE A 194 10.87 -0.24 -12.58
CA ILE A 194 10.78 1.17 -12.95
C ILE A 194 12.08 1.90 -12.61
N GLU A 195 12.68 1.62 -11.45
CA GLU A 195 13.97 2.20 -11.09
C GLU A 195 15.08 1.82 -12.08
N GLU A 196 15.12 0.55 -12.49
CA GLU A 196 16.05 0.02 -13.50
C GLU A 196 15.87 0.75 -14.85
N LEU A 197 14.63 0.87 -15.34
CA LEU A 197 14.33 1.56 -16.60
C LEU A 197 14.67 3.07 -16.54
N LEU A 198 14.45 3.73 -15.41
CA LEU A 198 14.85 5.12 -15.20
C LEU A 198 16.39 5.27 -15.21
N GLN A 199 17.11 4.30 -14.64
CA GLN A 199 18.58 4.32 -14.62
C GLN A 199 19.17 4.10 -16.02
N GLU A 200 18.58 3.22 -16.83
CA GLU A 200 19.01 2.98 -18.22
C GLU A 200 18.81 4.19 -19.12
N THR A 201 17.69 4.90 -18.96
CA THR A 201 17.34 6.06 -19.78
C THR A 201 18.05 7.34 -19.34
N HIS A 202 18.49 7.40 -18.08
CA HIS A 202 19.25 8.52 -17.54
C HIS A 202 20.52 8.02 -16.85
N PRO A 203 21.49 7.49 -17.62
CA PRO A 203 22.74 7.06 -17.06
C PRO A 203 23.42 8.26 -16.40
N VAL A 204 23.78 8.09 -15.13
CA VAL A 204 24.62 9.09 -14.44
C VAL A 204 25.94 9.12 -15.19
N ASN A 205 26.26 10.25 -15.83
CA ASN A 205 27.55 10.47 -16.48
C ASN A 205 28.67 10.17 -15.46
N GLY A 206 29.28 8.99 -15.58
CA GLY A 206 30.23 8.48 -14.59
C GLY A 206 30.66 7.02 -14.73
N MET A 207 30.00 6.20 -15.56
CA MET A 207 30.50 4.87 -15.91
C MET A 207 30.46 4.68 -17.42
N ALA A 208 31.51 5.19 -18.07
CA ALA A 208 31.94 4.63 -19.34
C ALA A 208 32.38 3.19 -19.07
N THR A 209 31.59 2.21 -19.48
CA THR A 209 32.05 0.82 -19.56
C THR A 209 33.01 0.74 -20.73
N ALA A 210 34.30 0.59 -20.41
CA ALA A 210 35.33 0.11 -21.32
C ALA A 210 35.10 -1.36 -21.68
#